data_AF-A0A365T679-F1
#
_entry.id   AF-A0A365T679-F1
#
_cell.length_a   1.000
_cell.length_b   1.000
_cell.length_c   1.000
_cell.angle_alpha   90.00
_cell.angle_beta   90.00
_cell.angle_gamma   90.00
#
_symmetry.space_group_name_H-M   'P 1'
#
loop_
_entity.id
_entity.type
_entity.pdbx_description
1 polymer ?
#
loop_
_entity_poly.entity_id
_entity_poly.type
_entity_poly.pdbx_seq_one_letter_code
_entity_poly.pdbx_strand_id
1 'polypeptide(L)'
;MTDDTDDEFLALLDELRIMAQTGLEYADDPYDEQRYKRILELVSHWYGQTVDLPPADVRDRFAAEVGRATPKVSADAAIFNDDGEILLQLRADDDTWCLPGGYTEPNESPEETAIRETREESGLVVEPVELVGIYTRKPGDYGPHCLVTHEYLCTVVDGELEVSHEGKDLRYWDLDAVPEWHKNHKQIAQDAAELWQR
;
A
#
# COMPACT_ATOMS: atom_id res chain seq x y z
N MET A 1 -3.85 -3.01 -16.69
CA MET A 1 -4.91 -2.04 -17.02
C MET A 1 -6.22 -2.68 -16.60
N THR A 2 -6.65 -2.43 -15.37
CA THR A 2 -8.06 -2.56 -15.00
C THR A 2 -8.84 -1.59 -15.90
N ASP A 3 -10.03 -1.99 -16.35
CA ASP A 3 -10.94 -1.10 -17.06
C ASP A 3 -11.30 0.04 -16.10
N ASP A 4 -11.30 1.31 -16.52
CA ASP A 4 -11.71 2.45 -15.67
C ASP A 4 -13.07 2.16 -14.98
N THR A 5 -13.89 1.35 -15.63
CA THR A 5 -15.17 0.84 -15.11
C THR A 5 -15.03 -0.04 -13.86
N ASP A 6 -14.00 -0.90 -13.81
CA ASP A 6 -13.73 -1.78 -12.67
C ASP A 6 -13.22 -0.98 -11.46
N ASP A 7 -12.44 0.07 -11.71
CA ASP A 7 -11.88 0.92 -10.65
C ASP A 7 -12.99 1.76 -9.98
N GLU A 8 -13.87 2.39 -10.78
CA GLU A 8 -15.07 3.08 -10.27
C GLU A 8 -15.99 2.11 -9.52
N PHE A 9 -16.11 0.87 -10.00
CA PHE A 9 -16.94 -0.14 -9.37
C PHE A 9 -16.37 -0.59 -8.01
N LEU A 10 -15.06 -0.80 -7.91
CA LEU A 10 -14.40 -1.11 -6.65
C LEU A 10 -14.58 0.02 -5.63
N ALA A 11 -14.48 1.27 -6.05
CA ALA A 11 -14.74 2.42 -5.18
C ALA A 11 -16.18 2.43 -4.64
N LEU A 12 -17.18 2.16 -5.49
CA LEU A 12 -18.57 2.02 -5.06
C LEU A 12 -18.76 0.87 -4.07
N LEU A 13 -18.17 -0.30 -4.35
CA LEU A 13 -18.29 -1.47 -3.47
C LEU A 13 -17.64 -1.22 -2.10
N ASP A 14 -16.50 -0.53 -2.06
CA ASP A 14 -15.81 -0.15 -0.82
C ASP A 14 -16.67 0.82 0.02
N GLU A 15 -17.33 1.80 -0.62
CA GLU A 15 -18.25 2.73 0.05
C GLU A 15 -19.47 2.00 0.65
N LEU A 16 -20.11 1.11 -0.12
CA LEU A 16 -21.24 0.29 0.34
C LEU A 16 -20.85 -0.62 1.51
N ARG A 17 -19.65 -1.21 1.46
CA ARG A 17 -19.10 -2.02 2.55
C ARG A 17 -18.98 -1.20 3.83
N ILE A 18 -18.33 -0.03 3.75
CA ILE A 18 -18.10 0.86 4.90
C ILE A 18 -19.43 1.29 5.52
N MET A 19 -20.42 1.67 4.70
CA MET A 19 -21.74 2.05 5.18
C MET A 19 -22.44 0.90 5.90
N ALA A 20 -22.37 -0.32 5.37
CA ALA A 20 -23.02 -1.48 5.98
C ALA A 20 -22.31 -1.97 7.26
N GLN A 21 -20.97 -1.98 7.29
CA GLN A 21 -20.21 -2.33 8.51
C GLN A 21 -20.46 -1.30 9.62
N THR A 22 -20.39 -0.01 9.29
CA THR A 22 -20.69 1.07 10.25
C THR A 22 -22.14 0.96 10.71
N GLY A 23 -23.09 0.71 9.79
CA GLY A 23 -24.50 0.51 10.13
C GLY A 23 -24.72 -0.63 11.12
N LEU A 24 -24.02 -1.76 10.96
CA LEU A 24 -24.09 -2.89 11.90
C LEU A 24 -23.54 -2.57 13.28
N GLU A 25 -22.51 -1.73 13.37
CA GLU A 25 -21.92 -1.32 14.65
C GLU A 25 -22.92 -0.53 15.52
N TYR A 26 -23.79 0.26 14.89
CA TYR A 26 -24.73 1.17 15.57
C TYR A 26 -26.20 0.74 15.47
N ALA A 27 -26.52 -0.40 14.85
CA ALA A 27 -27.90 -0.85 14.71
C ALA A 27 -28.46 -1.37 16.04
N ASP A 28 -29.56 -0.78 16.49
CA ASP A 28 -30.29 -1.22 17.69
C ASP A 28 -31.59 -2.00 17.35
N ASP A 29 -31.92 -2.17 16.06
CA ASP A 29 -33.12 -2.86 15.58
C ASP A 29 -32.77 -4.06 14.67
N PRO A 30 -33.38 -5.25 14.90
CA PRO A 30 -33.08 -6.46 14.15
C PRO A 30 -33.42 -6.39 12.65
N TYR A 31 -34.30 -5.48 12.22
CA TYR A 31 -34.57 -5.30 10.80
C TYR A 31 -33.46 -4.49 10.12
N ASP A 32 -32.88 -3.50 10.81
CA ASP A 32 -31.70 -2.78 10.30
C ASP A 32 -30.48 -3.69 10.21
N GLU A 33 -30.23 -4.51 11.24
CA GLU A 33 -29.16 -5.50 11.15
C GLU A 33 -29.30 -6.43 9.93
N GLN A 34 -30.52 -6.92 9.67
CA GLN A 34 -30.79 -7.76 8.50
C GLN A 34 -30.54 -7.02 7.19
N ARG A 35 -30.91 -5.73 7.11
CA ARG A 35 -30.65 -4.88 5.93
C ARG A 35 -29.14 -4.74 5.68
N TYR A 36 -28.37 -4.42 6.71
CA TYR A 36 -26.92 -4.26 6.56
C TYR A 36 -26.19 -5.57 6.26
N LYS A 37 -26.59 -6.68 6.90
CA LYS A 37 -26.10 -8.03 6.56
C LYS A 37 -26.39 -8.35 5.09
N ARG A 38 -27.57 -8.00 4.59
CA ARG A 38 -27.92 -8.20 3.18
C ARG A 38 -27.08 -7.34 2.22
N ILE A 39 -26.76 -6.09 2.59
CA ILE A 39 -25.85 -5.26 1.81
C ILE A 39 -24.46 -5.92 1.75
N LEU A 40 -23.92 -6.38 2.88
CA LEU A 40 -22.62 -7.07 2.91
C LEU A 40 -22.60 -8.35 2.08
N GLU A 41 -23.68 -9.13 2.05
CA GLU A 41 -23.80 -10.30 1.16
C GLU A 41 -23.70 -9.90 -0.32
N LEU A 42 -24.42 -8.86 -0.73
CA LEU A 42 -24.42 -8.36 -2.11
C LEU A 42 -23.05 -7.80 -2.48
N VAL A 43 -22.46 -6.98 -1.61
CA VAL A 43 -21.14 -6.40 -1.81
C VAL A 43 -20.08 -7.49 -1.91
N SER A 44 -20.10 -8.50 -1.02
CA SER A 44 -19.12 -9.60 -1.03
C SER A 44 -19.21 -10.43 -2.31
N HIS A 45 -20.42 -10.60 -2.88
CA HIS A 45 -20.60 -11.27 -4.16
C HIS A 45 -19.90 -10.54 -5.30
N TRP A 46 -20.14 -9.23 -5.43
CA TRP A 46 -19.56 -8.44 -6.52
C TRP A 46 -18.06 -8.20 -6.32
N TYR A 47 -17.60 -7.96 -5.09
CA TYR A 47 -16.17 -7.91 -4.79
C TYR A 47 -15.47 -9.19 -5.23
N GLY A 48 -16.03 -10.35 -4.85
CA GLY A 48 -15.46 -11.65 -5.20
C GLY A 48 -15.33 -11.85 -6.71
N GLN A 49 -16.29 -11.34 -7.49
CA GLN A 49 -16.18 -11.35 -8.96
C GLN A 49 -15.07 -10.43 -9.47
N THR A 50 -14.92 -9.23 -8.90
CA THR A 50 -13.92 -8.26 -9.36
C THR A 50 -12.48 -8.64 -8.99
N VAL A 51 -12.27 -9.27 -7.83
CA VAL A 51 -10.92 -9.65 -7.35
C VAL A 51 -10.62 -11.15 -7.46
N ASP A 52 -11.45 -11.90 -8.19
CA ASP A 52 -11.36 -13.36 -8.38
C ASP A 52 -11.22 -14.15 -7.07
N LEU A 53 -12.12 -13.87 -6.11
CA LEU A 53 -12.22 -14.57 -4.83
C LEU A 53 -13.63 -15.15 -4.61
N PRO A 54 -13.75 -16.32 -3.96
CA PRO A 54 -15.05 -16.81 -3.54
C PRO A 54 -15.78 -15.78 -2.66
N PRO A 55 -17.07 -15.47 -2.93
CA PRO A 55 -17.83 -14.52 -2.12
C PRO A 55 -17.88 -14.83 -0.62
N ALA A 56 -17.79 -16.12 -0.27
CA ALA A 56 -17.72 -16.55 1.12
C ALA A 56 -16.42 -16.06 1.79
N ASP A 57 -15.28 -16.19 1.10
CA ASP A 57 -13.97 -15.77 1.61
C ASP A 57 -13.92 -14.25 1.78
N VAL A 58 -14.48 -13.50 0.83
CA VAL A 58 -14.59 -12.03 0.92
C VAL A 58 -15.42 -11.63 2.15
N ARG A 59 -16.59 -12.25 2.33
CA ARG A 59 -17.45 -11.98 3.47
C ARG A 59 -16.75 -12.30 4.79
N ASP A 60 -16.08 -13.44 4.86
CA ASP A 60 -15.39 -13.88 6.08
C ASP A 60 -14.22 -12.92 6.41
N ARG A 61 -13.51 -12.39 5.40
CA ARG A 61 -12.49 -11.33 5.58
C ARG A 61 -13.09 -10.01 6.08
N PHE A 62 -14.22 -9.57 5.53
CA PHE A 62 -14.90 -8.35 6.01
C PHE A 62 -15.46 -8.51 7.42
N ALA A 63 -15.94 -9.70 7.78
CA ALA A 63 -16.44 -10.00 9.11
C ALA A 63 -15.34 -10.14 10.16
N ALA A 64 -14.11 -10.48 9.76
CA ALA A 64 -12.96 -10.59 10.65
C ALA A 64 -12.43 -9.21 11.11
N GLU A 65 -12.79 -8.12 10.44
CA GLU A 65 -12.41 -6.77 10.83
C GLU A 65 -13.30 -6.30 11.99
N VAL A 66 -12.80 -6.49 13.22
CA VAL A 66 -13.47 -6.01 14.43
C VAL A 66 -13.24 -4.51 14.57
N GLY A 67 -14.33 -3.74 14.59
CA GLY A 67 -14.32 -2.28 14.66
C GLY A 67 -14.57 -1.63 13.30
N ARG A 68 -14.25 -0.34 13.20
CA ARG A 68 -14.49 0.43 11.99
C ARG A 68 -13.45 0.11 10.92
N ALA A 69 -13.89 -0.17 9.69
CA ALA A 69 -13.00 -0.27 8.54
C ALA A 69 -12.28 1.08 8.30
N THR A 70 -10.95 1.03 8.25
CA THR A 70 -10.08 2.18 7.99
C THR A 70 -9.25 1.95 6.73
N PRO A 71 -8.66 3.01 6.14
CA PRO A 71 -7.62 2.84 5.13
C PRO A 71 -6.53 1.89 5.63
N LYS A 72 -5.95 1.13 4.70
CA LYS A 72 -4.72 0.38 4.96
C LYS A 72 -3.56 1.36 5.09
N VAL A 73 -2.50 0.94 5.77
CA VAL A 73 -1.30 1.75 6.00
C VAL A 73 -0.11 1.01 5.39
N SER A 74 0.78 1.76 4.77
CA SER A 74 2.08 1.30 4.29
C SER A 74 3.15 2.33 4.62
N ALA A 75 4.40 1.91 4.51
CA ALA A 75 5.53 2.79 4.55
C ALA A 75 6.60 2.39 3.55
N ASP A 76 7.25 3.41 3.00
CA ASP A 76 8.27 3.32 1.97
C ASP A 76 9.52 4.10 2.44
N ALA A 77 10.69 3.74 1.90
CA ALA A 77 11.98 4.34 2.26
C ALA A 77 12.74 4.88 1.04
N ALA A 78 12.99 6.19 1.01
CA ALA A 78 13.89 6.83 0.09
C ALA A 78 15.32 6.80 0.64
N ILE A 79 16.20 6.12 -0.08
CA ILE A 79 17.61 5.94 0.30
C ILE A 79 18.46 6.42 -0.86
N PHE A 80 19.25 7.47 -0.63
CA PHE A 80 20.16 8.02 -1.63
C PHE A 80 21.60 7.61 -1.33
N ASN A 81 22.38 7.35 -2.38
CA ASN A 81 23.83 7.20 -2.27
C ASN A 81 24.53 8.58 -2.35
N ASP A 82 25.86 8.58 -2.17
CA ASP A 82 26.68 9.80 -2.23
C ASP A 82 26.65 10.51 -3.60
N ASP A 83 26.30 9.78 -4.67
CA ASP A 83 26.16 10.30 -6.03
C ASP A 83 24.77 10.92 -6.30
N GLY A 84 23.86 10.88 -5.32
CA GLY A 84 22.50 11.40 -5.43
C GLY A 84 21.54 10.49 -6.19
N GLU A 85 21.91 9.24 -6.40
CA GLU A 85 21.06 8.21 -7.00
C GLU A 85 20.21 7.55 -5.90
N ILE A 86 18.97 7.18 -6.22
CA ILE A 86 18.02 6.58 -5.27
C ILE A 86 17.96 5.06 -5.42
N LEU A 87 17.92 4.34 -4.30
CA LEU A 87 17.74 2.90 -4.28
C LEU A 87 16.32 2.53 -4.70
N LEU A 88 16.18 1.68 -5.73
CA LEU A 88 14.90 1.15 -6.18
C LEU A 88 14.98 -0.36 -6.37
N GLN A 89 13.84 -1.02 -6.19
CA GLN A 89 13.62 -2.43 -6.45
C GLN A 89 12.81 -2.61 -7.73
N LEU A 90 13.20 -3.58 -8.57
CA LEU A 90 12.42 -4.01 -9.74
C LEU A 90 11.43 -5.10 -9.31
N ARG A 91 10.14 -4.82 -9.44
CA ARG A 91 9.07 -5.72 -9.01
C ARG A 91 8.97 -6.96 -9.88
N ALA A 92 8.69 -8.10 -9.26
CA ALA A 92 8.57 -9.37 -9.97
C ALA A 92 7.26 -9.51 -10.78
N ASP A 93 6.19 -8.81 -10.39
CA ASP A 93 4.84 -8.99 -10.92
C ASP A 93 4.53 -8.14 -12.16
N ASP A 94 5.04 -6.91 -12.24
CA ASP A 94 4.74 -5.98 -13.33
C ASP A 94 5.96 -5.35 -14.02
N ASP A 95 7.19 -5.75 -13.64
CA ASP A 95 8.44 -5.25 -14.23
C ASP A 95 8.66 -3.73 -14.10
N THR A 96 8.11 -3.11 -13.05
CA THR A 96 8.29 -1.68 -12.75
C THR A 96 9.18 -1.43 -11.53
N TRP A 97 9.77 -0.23 -11.44
CA TRP A 97 10.66 0.18 -10.34
C TRP A 97 9.92 0.93 -9.24
N CYS A 98 10.10 0.51 -7.99
CA CYS A 98 9.52 1.16 -6.81
C CYS A 98 10.57 1.40 -5.72
N LEU A 99 10.21 2.27 -4.78
CA LEU A 99 10.93 2.44 -3.52
C LEU A 99 10.77 1.15 -2.69
N PRO A 100 11.79 0.74 -1.91
CA PRO A 100 11.62 -0.29 -0.90
C PRO A 100 10.50 0.06 0.07
N GLY A 101 9.60 -0.87 0.36
CA GLY A 101 8.43 -0.57 1.16
C GLY A 101 7.29 -1.57 1.04
N GLY A 102 6.31 -1.44 1.92
CA GLY A 102 5.26 -2.43 2.06
C GLY A 102 4.18 -2.08 3.07
N TYR A 103 3.26 -3.02 3.29
CA TYR A 103 2.16 -2.82 4.23
C TYR A 103 2.69 -2.81 5.66
N THR A 104 2.17 -1.89 6.47
CA THR A 104 2.47 -1.86 7.90
C THR A 104 1.83 -3.06 8.59
N GLU A 105 2.65 -3.83 9.32
CA GLU A 105 2.16 -4.98 10.07
C GLU A 105 1.40 -4.57 11.34
N PRO A 106 0.51 -5.43 11.86
CA PRO A 106 -0.10 -5.19 13.16
C PRO A 106 0.96 -5.05 14.27
N ASN A 107 0.82 -4.00 15.09
CA ASN A 107 1.75 -3.63 16.17
C ASN A 107 3.10 -3.07 15.70
N GLU A 108 3.17 -2.62 14.45
CA GLU A 108 4.32 -1.92 13.88
C GLU A 108 3.95 -0.45 13.63
N SER A 109 4.86 0.48 13.88
CA SER A 109 4.76 1.86 13.39
C SER A 109 5.14 1.95 11.91
N PRO A 110 4.68 2.96 11.15
CA PRO A 110 5.16 3.14 9.78
C PRO A 110 6.69 3.31 9.67
N GLU A 111 7.35 3.86 10.68
CA GLU A 111 8.81 3.96 10.72
C GLU A 111 9.45 2.57 10.86
N GLU A 112 8.92 1.72 11.75
CA GLU A 112 9.37 0.34 11.93
C GLU A 112 9.15 -0.47 10.64
N THR A 113 8.03 -0.25 9.93
CA THR A 113 7.75 -0.85 8.62
C THR A 113 8.83 -0.47 7.60
N ALA A 114 9.14 0.82 7.44
CA ALA A 114 10.15 1.26 6.48
C ALA A 114 11.52 0.61 6.77
N ILE A 115 11.89 0.47 8.04
CA ILE A 115 13.13 -0.21 8.46
C ILE A 115 13.09 -1.70 8.14
N ARG A 116 12.00 -2.39 8.49
CA ARG A 116 11.83 -3.84 8.25
C ARG A 116 11.85 -4.15 6.76
N GLU A 117 11.01 -3.48 5.97
CA GLU A 117 10.88 -3.70 4.52
C GLU A 117 12.21 -3.45 3.82
N THR A 118 12.88 -2.32 4.14
CA THR A 118 14.21 -2.06 3.58
C THR A 118 15.17 -3.21 3.87
N ARG A 119 15.21 -3.70 5.10
CA ARG A 119 16.09 -4.80 5.48
C ARG A 119 15.75 -6.10 4.76
N GLU A 120 14.47 -6.43 4.64
CA GLU A 120 13.98 -7.65 3.99
C GLU A 120 14.22 -7.63 2.48
N GLU A 121 14.04 -6.48 1.85
CA GLU A 121 14.11 -6.32 0.39
C GLU A 121 15.52 -6.04 -0.14
N SER A 122 16.39 -5.41 0.68
CA SER A 122 17.70 -4.91 0.26
C SER A 122 18.90 -5.40 1.06
N GLY A 123 18.69 -6.04 2.21
CA GLY A 123 19.77 -6.38 3.14
C GLY A 123 20.36 -5.19 3.91
N LEU A 124 19.95 -3.96 3.60
CA LEU A 124 20.42 -2.75 4.28
C LEU A 124 19.67 -2.50 5.58
N VAL A 125 20.37 -1.99 6.58
CA VAL A 125 19.78 -1.46 7.81
C VAL A 125 19.79 0.06 7.70
N VAL A 126 18.62 0.67 7.90
CA VAL A 126 18.43 2.11 7.75
C VAL A 126 17.90 2.76 9.01
N GLU A 127 18.16 4.06 9.13
CA GLU A 127 17.55 4.95 10.10
C GLU A 127 16.70 6.01 9.36
N PRO A 128 15.37 6.08 9.63
CA PRO A 128 14.52 7.17 9.14
C PRO A 128 14.98 8.50 9.73
N VAL A 129 15.32 9.46 8.87
CA VAL A 129 15.81 10.79 9.28
C VAL A 129 14.74 11.87 9.17
N GLU A 130 13.82 11.77 8.22
CA GLU A 130 12.75 12.74 8.02
C GLU A 130 11.53 12.09 7.35
N LEU A 131 10.32 12.49 7.74
CA LEU A 131 9.10 12.14 7.02
C LEU A 131 9.00 13.04 5.78
N VAL A 132 9.07 12.44 4.59
CA VAL A 132 8.94 13.14 3.31
C VAL A 132 7.51 13.61 3.11
N GLY A 133 6.56 12.70 3.32
CA GLY A 133 5.16 12.97 3.08
C GLY A 133 4.24 11.80 3.41
N ILE A 134 2.94 12.08 3.35
CA ILE A 134 1.88 11.09 3.49
C ILE A 134 1.08 11.10 2.19
N TYR A 135 1.08 9.98 1.49
CA TYR A 135 0.45 9.82 0.18
C TYR A 135 -0.79 8.95 0.31
N THR A 136 -1.85 9.31 -0.41
CA THR A 136 -3.11 8.56 -0.39
C THR A 136 -3.41 8.00 -1.77
N ARG A 137 -3.68 6.69 -1.80
CA ARG A 137 -4.26 6.00 -2.95
C ARG A 137 -5.72 5.69 -2.65
N LYS A 138 -6.62 5.99 -3.58
CA LYS A 138 -8.05 5.66 -3.45
C LYS A 138 -8.32 4.21 -3.88
N PRO A 139 -9.44 3.61 -3.45
CA PRO A 139 -9.92 2.38 -4.04
C PRO A 139 -10.05 2.54 -5.57
N GLY A 140 -9.68 1.51 -6.33
CA GLY A 140 -9.66 1.55 -7.79
C GLY A 140 -8.26 1.82 -8.33
N ASP A 141 -7.64 2.95 -7.96
CA ASP A 141 -6.38 3.43 -8.56
C ASP A 141 -5.36 2.30 -8.85
N TYR A 142 -5.03 1.49 -7.84
CA TYR A 142 -4.11 0.37 -7.97
C TYR A 142 -4.42 -0.81 -7.05
N GLY A 143 -5.67 -0.91 -6.63
CA GLY A 143 -6.09 -1.92 -5.67
C GLY A 143 -7.47 -1.65 -5.08
N PRO A 144 -8.02 -2.64 -4.38
CA PRO A 144 -9.42 -2.63 -3.96
C PRO A 144 -9.73 -1.65 -2.82
N HIS A 145 -8.73 -1.19 -2.08
CA HIS A 145 -8.93 -0.42 -0.86
C HIS A 145 -8.04 0.82 -0.83
N CYS A 146 -8.51 1.82 -0.09
CA CYS A 146 -7.72 2.99 0.25
C CYS A 146 -6.43 2.59 0.98
N LEU A 147 -5.31 3.19 0.58
CA LEU A 147 -4.00 3.00 1.18
C LEU A 147 -3.39 4.37 1.50
N VAL A 148 -2.86 4.50 2.72
CA VAL A 148 -2.11 5.67 3.18
C VAL A 148 -0.65 5.27 3.38
N THR A 149 0.22 5.78 2.51
CA THR A 149 1.66 5.51 2.52
C THR A 149 2.41 6.62 3.26
N HIS A 150 3.25 6.26 4.22
CA HIS A 150 4.22 7.16 4.83
C HIS A 150 5.56 6.99 4.13
N GLU A 151 6.10 8.07 3.56
CA GLU A 151 7.42 8.04 2.93
C GLU A 151 8.45 8.60 3.89
N TYR A 152 9.53 7.87 4.13
CA TYR A 152 10.65 8.32 4.96
C TYR A 152 11.92 8.48 4.13
N LEU A 153 12.60 9.62 4.32
CA LEU A 153 13.99 9.76 3.93
C LEU A 153 14.81 8.98 4.94
N CYS A 154 15.66 8.09 4.45
CA CYS A 154 16.40 7.14 5.26
C CYS A 154 17.91 7.21 4.96
N THR A 155 18.72 6.94 5.98
CA THR A 155 20.18 6.80 5.84
C THR A 155 20.60 5.38 6.16
N VAL A 156 21.56 4.84 5.42
CA VAL A 156 22.10 3.50 5.67
C VAL A 156 23.05 3.56 6.85
N VAL A 157 22.84 2.70 7.84
CA VAL A 157 23.66 2.61 9.05
C VAL A 157 24.43 1.29 9.17
N ASP A 158 23.99 0.24 8.47
CA ASP A 158 24.65 -1.06 8.39
C ASP A 158 24.11 -1.88 7.20
N GLY A 159 24.69 -3.06 6.95
CA GLY A 159 24.25 -4.02 5.94
C GLY A 159 24.99 -3.92 4.61
N GLU A 160 24.75 -4.91 3.76
CA GLU A 160 25.29 -4.99 2.40
C GLU A 160 24.12 -5.17 1.43
N LEU A 161 24.21 -4.52 0.27
CA LEU A 161 23.15 -4.55 -0.72
C LEU A 161 23.00 -5.96 -1.31
N GLU A 162 21.87 -6.59 -1.05
CA GLU A 162 21.51 -7.93 -1.53
C GLU A 162 20.07 -7.93 -2.02
N VAL A 163 19.83 -8.45 -3.23
CA VAL A 163 18.48 -8.55 -3.79
C VAL A 163 17.73 -9.66 -3.05
N SER A 164 16.56 -9.36 -2.49
CA SER A 164 15.68 -10.37 -1.93
C SER A 164 15.04 -11.26 -3.01
N HIS A 165 14.33 -12.31 -2.58
CA HIS A 165 13.58 -13.19 -3.46
C HIS A 165 12.29 -12.55 -4.03
N GLU A 166 11.91 -11.36 -3.52
CA GLU A 166 10.67 -10.66 -3.90
C GLU A 166 10.89 -9.69 -5.07
N GLY A 167 12.14 -9.24 -5.28
CA GLY A 167 12.56 -8.41 -6.39
C GLY A 167 13.30 -9.18 -7.50
N LYS A 168 13.25 -8.67 -8.72
CA LYS A 168 14.06 -9.16 -9.85
C LYS A 168 15.46 -8.52 -9.89
N ASP A 169 15.56 -7.29 -9.41
CA ASP A 169 16.76 -6.47 -9.43
C ASP A 169 16.63 -5.38 -8.34
N LEU A 170 17.77 -4.86 -7.88
CA LEU A 170 17.84 -3.83 -6.85
C LEU A 170 19.10 -3.01 -7.07
N ARG A 171 18.94 -1.71 -7.27
CA ARG A 171 20.07 -0.82 -7.56
C ARG A 171 19.73 0.65 -7.33
N TYR A 172 20.80 1.43 -7.23
CA TYR A 172 20.72 2.88 -7.27
C TYR A 172 20.47 3.36 -8.71
N TRP A 173 19.60 4.37 -8.82
CA TRP A 173 19.21 4.99 -10.07
C TRP A 173 19.26 6.51 -9.99
N ASP A 174 19.78 7.14 -11.04
CA ASP A 174 19.41 8.52 -11.36
C ASP A 174 17.90 8.56 -11.67
N LEU A 175 17.17 9.49 -11.03
CA LEU A 175 15.71 9.64 -11.15
C LEU A 175 15.25 9.80 -12.61
N ASP A 176 16.04 10.46 -13.45
CA ASP A 176 15.73 10.71 -14.86
C ASP A 176 16.07 9.51 -15.75
N ALA A 177 16.87 8.55 -15.26
CA ALA A 177 17.28 7.35 -15.98
C ALA A 177 16.38 6.13 -15.72
N VAL A 178 15.48 6.19 -14.74
CA VAL A 178 14.57 5.08 -14.41
C VAL A 178 13.63 4.79 -15.58
N PRO A 179 13.62 3.57 -16.14
CA PRO A 179 12.93 3.27 -17.38
C PRO A 179 11.40 3.26 -17.23
N GLU A 180 10.91 2.63 -16.16
CA GLU A 180 9.47 2.47 -15.91
C GLU A 180 9.22 2.48 -14.41
N TRP A 181 8.54 3.53 -13.94
CA TRP A 181 8.21 3.70 -12.53
C TRP A 181 6.92 2.96 -12.18
N HIS A 182 6.90 2.35 -11.00
CA HIS A 182 5.68 1.84 -10.42
C HIS A 182 4.79 3.02 -10.01
N LYS A 183 3.64 3.16 -10.66
CA LYS A 183 2.53 4.01 -10.17
C LYS A 183 3.00 5.44 -9.83
N ASN A 184 2.75 5.89 -8.59
CA ASN A 184 3.12 7.22 -8.09
C ASN A 184 4.51 7.29 -7.46
N HIS A 185 5.31 6.21 -7.45
CA HIS A 185 6.63 6.22 -6.81
C HIS A 185 7.59 7.24 -7.43
N LYS A 186 7.41 7.62 -8.70
CA LYS A 186 8.18 8.71 -9.31
C LYS A 186 8.02 10.03 -8.56
N GLN A 187 6.77 10.40 -8.25
CA GLN A 187 6.48 11.65 -7.55
C GLN A 187 7.04 11.59 -6.13
N ILE A 188 6.84 10.47 -5.43
CA ILE A 188 7.33 10.26 -4.07
C ILE A 188 8.86 10.39 -4.02
N ALA A 189 9.57 9.76 -4.95
CA ALA A 189 11.02 9.83 -5.06
C ALA A 189 11.52 11.26 -5.37
N GLN A 190 10.78 12.02 -6.19
CA GLN A 190 11.09 13.42 -6.47
C GLN A 190 10.94 14.30 -5.23
N ASP A 191 9.86 14.12 -4.47
CA ASP A 191 9.63 14.84 -3.21
C ASP A 191 10.74 14.53 -2.19
N ALA A 192 11.17 13.26 -2.11
CA ALA A 192 12.28 12.84 -1.25
C ALA A 192 13.61 13.46 -1.67
N ALA A 193 13.89 13.56 -2.97
CA ALA A 193 15.10 14.20 -3.48
C ALA A 193 15.16 15.70 -3.15
N GLU A 194 14.03 16.40 -3.17
CA GLU A 194 13.96 17.80 -2.75
C GLU A 194 14.29 18.00 -1.26
N LEU A 195 14.07 17.00 -0.41
CA LEU A 195 14.46 17.02 0.99
C LEU A 195 15.91 16.62 1.19
N TRP A 196 16.37 15.58 0.50
CA TRP A 196 17.75 15.11 0.59
C TRP A 196 18.78 16.18 0.20
N GLN A 197 18.43 17.08 -0.73
CA GLN A 197 19.30 18.16 -1.19
C GLN A 197 19.38 19.39 -0.26
N ARG A 198 18.64 19.42 0.86
CA ARG A 198 18.58 20.58 1.78
C ARG A 198 19.72 20.58 2.78
#